data_AF-A0A7C7WSZ7-F1
#
_entry.id   AF-A0A7C7WSZ7-F1
#
_cell.length_a   1.000
_cell.length_b   1.000
_cell.length_c   1.000
_cell.angle_alpha   90.00
_cell.angle_beta   90.00
_cell.angle_gamma   90.00
#
_symmetry.space_group_name_H-M   'P 1'
#
loop_
_entity.id
_entity.type
_entity.pdbx_description
1 polymer ?
#
loop_
_entity_poly.entity_id
_entity_poly.type
_entity_poly.pdbx_seq_one_letter_code
_entity_poly.pdbx_strand_id
1 'polypeptide(L)'
;MARIFFALSLFVVALLAINVLLGFRIGDLQTTARRVVAVRRELAEARQDLLAMPGKVEELEQDLQTAAAAYTPIRDQVRVHVLFGIAASLVTLLVNSITITYFIGTSRWCKEVVDTYSLDEELADRSRRLKRGAWPWALVGVISILAIVMMGAVSDPSSANFENSVRWVLPHRLAALAGVGIIAWSLLMQVGKIGANYEVIEQILDEVKEVRRTRGLDKLSEDALSRFRL
;
A
#
# COMPACT_ATOMS: atom_id res chain seq x y z
N MET A 1 12.78 15.44 6.75
CA MET A 1 11.92 14.64 5.83
C MET A 1 12.19 13.14 5.90
N ALA A 2 13.44 12.67 5.82
CA ALA A 2 13.75 11.22 5.82
C ALA A 2 13.18 10.44 7.02
N ARG A 3 13.20 11.01 8.24
CA ARG A 3 12.61 10.39 9.44
C ARG A 3 11.09 10.18 9.33
N ILE A 4 10.38 11.16 8.77
CA ILE A 4 8.92 11.08 8.56
C ILE A 4 8.62 9.97 7.55
N PHE A 5 9.35 9.95 6.43
CA PHE A 5 9.16 8.92 5.40
C PHE A 5 9.50 7.52 5.93
N PHE A 6 10.53 7.38 6.76
CA PHE A 6 10.88 6.13 7.42
C PHE A 6 9.76 5.65 8.36
N ALA A 7 9.20 6.54 9.19
CA ALA A 7 8.08 6.21 10.06
C ALA A 7 6.84 5.74 9.25
N LEU A 8 6.52 6.43 8.16
CA LEU A 8 5.45 6.02 7.24
C LEU A 8 5.72 4.65 6.59
N SER A 9 6.98 4.38 6.23
CA SER A 9 7.40 3.10 5.65
C SER A 9 7.24 1.96 6.65
N LEU A 10 7.67 2.15 7.90
CA LEU A 10 7.46 1.17 8.98
C LEU A 10 5.97 0.93 9.24
N PHE A 11 5.17 2.01 9.25
CA PHE A 11 3.73 1.92 9.43
C PHE A 11 3.08 1.08 8.33
N VAL A 12 3.44 1.29 7.06
CA VAL A 12 2.98 0.47 5.93
C VAL A 12 3.35 -1.01 6.13
N VAL A 13 4.60 -1.30 6.46
CA VAL A 13 5.06 -2.69 6.66
C VAL A 13 4.31 -3.35 7.82
N ALA A 14 4.08 -2.63 8.91
CA ALA A 14 3.31 -3.13 10.04
C ALA A 14 1.85 -3.42 9.65
N LEU A 15 1.18 -2.51 8.92
CA LEU A 15 -0.17 -2.75 8.42
C LEU A 15 -0.22 -4.00 7.53
N LEU A 16 0.71 -4.13 6.59
CA LEU A 16 0.74 -5.29 5.70
C LEU A 16 1.01 -6.59 6.46
N ALA A 17 1.94 -6.59 7.42
CA ALA A 17 2.24 -7.74 8.27
C ALA A 17 1.04 -8.16 9.12
N ILE A 18 0.34 -7.21 9.75
CA ILE A 18 -0.90 -7.46 10.48
C ILE A 18 -1.94 -8.08 9.54
N ASN A 19 -2.08 -7.56 8.32
CA ASN A 19 -3.05 -8.10 7.37
C ASN A 19 -2.74 -9.54 6.96
N VAL A 20 -1.46 -9.87 6.77
CA VAL A 20 -1.01 -11.24 6.51
C VAL A 20 -1.34 -12.16 7.69
N LEU A 21 -1.07 -11.72 8.92
CA LEU A 21 -1.41 -12.48 10.13
C LEU A 21 -2.93 -12.71 10.26
N LEU A 22 -3.75 -11.71 9.94
CA LEU A 22 -5.22 -11.86 9.86
C LEU A 22 -5.59 -12.91 8.82
N GLY A 23 -4.97 -12.89 7.64
CA GLY A 23 -5.19 -13.87 6.57
C GLY A 23 -4.85 -15.31 6.95
N PHE A 24 -3.81 -15.52 7.74
CA PHE A 24 -3.44 -16.86 8.26
C PHE A 24 -4.41 -17.38 9.32
N ARG A 25 -5.17 -16.51 9.99
CA ARG A 25 -6.19 -16.91 10.97
C ARG A 25 -7.53 -17.29 10.33
N ILE A 26 -7.72 -16.99 9.04
CA ILE A 26 -8.93 -17.38 8.31
C ILE A 26 -8.95 -18.90 8.18
N GLY A 27 -10.00 -19.52 8.73
CA GLY A 27 -10.25 -20.96 8.63
C GLY A 27 -10.57 -21.43 7.21
N ASP A 28 -11.18 -22.60 7.08
CA ASP A 28 -11.57 -23.15 5.78
C ASP A 28 -12.85 -22.48 5.22
N LEU A 29 -12.67 -21.24 4.75
CA LEU A 29 -13.72 -20.44 4.13
C LEU A 29 -14.34 -21.16 2.93
N GLN A 30 -13.51 -21.81 2.12
CA GLN A 30 -13.90 -22.35 0.83
C GLN A 30 -14.81 -23.57 0.96
N THR A 31 -14.43 -24.54 1.80
CA THR A 31 -15.26 -25.71 2.07
C THR A 31 -16.58 -25.30 2.72
N THR A 32 -16.54 -24.36 3.67
CA THR A 32 -17.73 -23.89 4.37
C THR A 32 -18.68 -23.13 3.44
N ALA A 33 -18.15 -22.25 2.57
CA ALA A 33 -18.94 -21.54 1.56
C ALA A 33 -19.61 -22.51 0.58
N ARG A 34 -18.87 -23.51 0.09
CA ARG A 34 -19.41 -24.55 -0.81
C ARG A 34 -20.52 -25.37 -0.17
N ARG A 35 -20.38 -25.74 1.12
CA ARG A 35 -21.44 -26.44 1.85
C ARG A 35 -22.71 -25.61 1.95
N VAL A 36 -22.60 -24.32 2.29
CA VAL A 36 -23.77 -23.42 2.34
C VAL A 36 -24.46 -23.31 0.98
N VAL A 37 -23.69 -23.16 -0.11
CA VAL A 37 -24.26 -23.08 -1.47
C VAL A 37 -24.92 -24.40 -1.89
N ALA A 38 -24.29 -25.55 -1.62
CA ALA A 38 -24.84 -26.86 -1.93
C ALA A 38 -26.17 -27.11 -1.20
N VAL A 39 -26.22 -26.92 0.12
CA VAL A 39 -27.46 -27.13 0.91
C VAL A 39 -28.56 -26.15 0.47
N ARG A 40 -28.22 -24.89 0.17
CA ARG A 40 -29.21 -23.92 -0.36
C ARG A 40 -29.82 -24.38 -1.68
N ARG A 41 -29.00 -24.96 -2.56
CA ARG A 41 -29.47 -25.48 -3.84
C ARG A 41 -30.39 -26.68 -3.65
N GLU A 42 -29.97 -27.65 -2.83
CA GLU A 42 -30.79 -28.83 -2.50
C GLU A 42 -32.12 -28.45 -1.85
N LEU A 43 -32.11 -27.47 -0.93
CA LEU A 43 -33.32 -26.93 -0.31
C LEU A 43 -34.25 -26.25 -1.33
N ALA A 44 -33.69 -25.50 -2.28
CA ALA A 44 -34.47 -24.86 -3.33
C ALA A 44 -35.16 -25.89 -4.25
N GLU A 45 -34.45 -26.96 -4.61
CA GLU A 45 -34.98 -28.09 -5.38
C GLU A 45 -36.07 -28.83 -4.57
N ALA A 46 -35.81 -29.16 -3.30
CA ALA A 46 -36.79 -29.83 -2.44
C ALA A 46 -38.06 -29.01 -2.18
N ARG A 47 -37.95 -27.67 -2.14
CA ARG A 47 -39.12 -26.77 -2.01
C ARG A 47 -40.00 -26.72 -3.26
N GLN A 48 -39.46 -27.02 -4.44
CA GLN A 48 -40.28 -27.16 -5.65
C GLN A 48 -41.14 -28.43 -5.59
N ASP A 49 -40.62 -29.49 -4.96
CA ASP A 49 -41.30 -30.77 -4.76
C ASP A 49 -41.96 -30.91 -3.37
N LEU A 50 -42.43 -29.79 -2.79
CA LEU A 50 -42.88 -29.68 -1.40
C LEU A 50 -43.95 -30.71 -1.00
N LEU A 51 -44.81 -31.10 -1.95
CA LEU A 51 -45.90 -32.06 -1.74
C LEU A 51 -45.41 -33.50 -1.55
N ALA A 52 -44.18 -33.83 -1.98
CA ALA A 52 -43.65 -35.18 -1.94
C ALA A 52 -42.84 -35.50 -0.67
N MET A 53 -42.20 -34.50 -0.04
CA MET A 53 -41.21 -34.75 1.03
C MET A 53 -41.11 -33.62 2.08
N PRO A 54 -42.13 -33.40 2.94
CA PRO A 54 -42.10 -32.32 3.95
C PRO A 54 -40.97 -32.47 4.97
N GLY A 55 -40.66 -33.69 5.43
CA GLY A 55 -39.57 -33.92 6.41
C GLY A 55 -38.17 -33.61 5.87
N LYS A 56 -37.97 -33.76 4.54
CA LYS A 56 -36.68 -33.45 3.89
C LYS A 56 -36.41 -31.95 3.85
N VAL A 57 -37.45 -31.13 3.71
CA VAL A 57 -37.32 -29.66 3.72
C VAL A 57 -36.89 -29.18 5.10
N GLU A 58 -37.50 -29.71 6.16
CA GLU A 58 -37.13 -29.37 7.54
C GLU A 58 -35.68 -29.78 7.87
N GLU A 59 -35.27 -30.98 7.46
CA GLU A 59 -33.89 -31.46 7.60
C GLU A 59 -32.90 -30.53 6.88
N LEU A 60 -33.17 -30.18 5.62
CA LEU A 60 -32.31 -29.27 4.84
C LEU A 60 -32.27 -27.84 5.41
N GLU A 61 -33.35 -27.37 6.04
CA GLU A 61 -33.36 -26.10 6.75
C GLU A 61 -32.47 -26.12 7.99
N GLN A 62 -32.50 -27.20 8.78
CA GLN A 62 -31.61 -27.39 9.93
C GLN A 62 -30.15 -27.50 9.50
N ASP A 63 -29.88 -28.23 8.42
CA ASP A 63 -28.56 -28.36 7.81
C ASP A 63 -28.03 -27.01 7.32
N LEU A 64 -28.89 -26.19 6.70
CA LEU A 64 -28.52 -24.86 6.24
C LEU A 64 -28.21 -23.93 7.42
N GLN A 65 -29.01 -23.99 8.50
CA GLN A 65 -28.75 -23.21 9.71
C GLN A 65 -27.40 -23.59 10.32
N THR A 66 -27.10 -24.88 10.41
CA THR A 66 -25.83 -25.40 10.94
C THR A 66 -24.65 -24.95 10.08
N ALA A 67 -24.76 -25.10 8.75
CA ALA A 67 -23.73 -24.65 7.81
C ALA A 67 -23.54 -23.13 7.85
N ALA A 68 -24.62 -22.35 7.96
CA ALA A 68 -24.57 -20.89 8.06
C ALA A 68 -23.95 -20.42 9.40
N ALA A 69 -24.23 -21.11 10.50
CA ALA A 69 -23.64 -20.83 11.80
C ALA A 69 -22.12 -21.04 11.79
N ALA A 70 -21.63 -22.08 11.10
CA ALA A 70 -20.20 -22.29 10.89
C ALA A 70 -19.56 -21.26 9.95
N TYR A 71 -20.29 -20.81 8.93
CA TYR A 71 -19.80 -19.86 7.92
C TYR A 71 -19.64 -18.43 8.45
N THR A 72 -20.59 -17.95 9.25
CA THR A 72 -20.68 -16.56 9.69
C THR A 72 -19.40 -16.02 10.36
N PRO A 73 -18.81 -16.68 11.38
CA PRO A 73 -17.60 -16.16 12.04
C PRO A 73 -16.39 -16.11 11.08
N ILE A 74 -16.28 -17.06 10.15
CA ILE A 74 -15.21 -17.07 9.14
C ILE A 74 -15.41 -15.90 8.16
N ARG A 75 -16.65 -15.66 7.72
CA ARG A 75 -16.98 -14.54 6.83
C ARG A 75 -16.62 -13.19 7.45
N ASP A 76 -16.88 -13.02 8.74
CA ASP A 76 -16.57 -11.77 9.43
C ASP A 76 -15.05 -11.55 9.56
N GLN A 77 -14.26 -12.61 9.81
CA GLN A 77 -12.79 -12.53 9.76
C GLN A 77 -12.27 -12.13 8.38
N VAL A 78 -12.83 -12.72 7.33
CA VAL A 78 -12.50 -12.38 5.93
C VAL A 78 -12.84 -10.91 5.66
N ARG A 79 -13.99 -10.43 6.11
CA ARG A 79 -14.38 -9.03 5.95
C ARG A 79 -13.36 -8.09 6.60
N VAL A 80 -12.90 -8.40 7.80
CA VAL A 80 -11.86 -7.61 8.49
C VAL A 80 -10.56 -7.64 7.70
N HIS A 81 -10.10 -8.82 7.26
CA HIS A 81 -8.90 -8.97 6.44
C HIS A 81 -8.99 -8.17 5.12
N VAL A 82 -10.12 -8.20 4.43
CA VAL A 82 -10.32 -7.47 3.17
C VAL A 82 -10.31 -5.96 3.40
N LEU A 83 -11.10 -5.45 4.35
CA LEU A 83 -11.17 -4.01 4.64
C LEU A 83 -9.81 -3.47 5.11
N PHE A 84 -9.13 -4.22 5.97
CA PHE A 84 -7.82 -3.85 6.45
C PHE A 84 -6.75 -3.93 5.34
N GLY A 85 -6.83 -4.94 4.46
CA GLY A 85 -6.00 -5.05 3.27
C GLY A 85 -6.18 -3.89 2.27
N ILE A 86 -7.42 -3.42 2.07
CA ILE A 86 -7.71 -2.24 1.26
C ILE A 86 -7.12 -0.99 1.91
N ALA A 87 -7.30 -0.80 3.21
CA ALA A 87 -6.69 0.34 3.91
C ALA A 87 -5.16 0.31 3.80
N ALA A 88 -4.53 -0.84 4.06
CA ALA A 88 -3.08 -1.01 3.96
C ALA A 88 -2.57 -0.77 2.53
N SER A 89 -3.30 -1.20 1.50
CA SER A 89 -2.91 -0.98 0.11
C SER A 89 -2.99 0.49 -0.29
N LEU A 90 -4.03 1.20 0.12
CA LEU A 90 -4.15 2.65 -0.11
C LEU A 90 -3.02 3.43 0.56
N VAL A 91 -2.68 3.09 1.81
CA VAL A 91 -1.54 3.71 2.50
C VAL A 91 -0.22 3.37 1.79
N THR A 92 -0.05 2.14 1.31
CA THR A 92 1.14 1.74 0.54
C THR A 92 1.27 2.57 -0.74
N LEU A 93 0.19 2.74 -1.50
CA LEU A 93 0.16 3.55 -2.71
C LEU A 93 0.47 5.02 -2.40
N LEU A 94 -0.10 5.56 -1.31
CA LEU A 94 0.17 6.91 -0.83
C LEU A 94 1.65 7.13 -0.50
N VAL A 95 2.28 6.22 0.24
CA VAL A 95 3.70 6.36 0.59
C VAL A 95 4.59 6.31 -0.65
N ASN A 96 4.31 5.42 -1.62
CA ASN A 96 5.07 5.38 -2.88
C ASN A 96 4.83 6.65 -3.72
N SER A 97 3.62 7.22 -3.72
CA SER A 97 3.34 8.46 -4.46
C SER A 97 4.03 9.68 -3.84
N ILE A 98 4.14 9.74 -2.51
CA ILE A 98 4.92 10.77 -1.78
C ILE A 98 6.37 10.77 -2.24
N THR A 99 7.00 9.60 -2.43
CA THR A 99 8.38 9.53 -2.97
C THR A 99 8.47 10.19 -4.33
N ILE A 100 7.54 9.88 -5.23
CA ILE A 100 7.54 10.39 -6.61
C ILE A 100 7.35 11.91 -6.60
N THR A 101 6.36 12.42 -5.86
CA THR A 101 6.07 13.85 -5.78
C THR A 101 7.20 14.62 -5.10
N TYR A 102 7.80 14.06 -4.04
CA TYR A 102 9.00 14.61 -3.39
C TYR A 102 10.11 14.83 -4.42
N PHE A 103 10.50 13.79 -5.16
CA PHE A 103 11.58 13.90 -6.13
C PHE A 103 11.25 14.81 -7.32
N ILE A 104 9.98 14.85 -7.76
CA ILE A 104 9.55 15.80 -8.81
C ILE A 104 9.76 17.24 -8.33
N GLY A 105 9.31 17.57 -7.11
CA GLY A 105 9.46 18.90 -6.53
C GLY A 105 10.91 19.27 -6.28
N THR A 106 11.65 18.42 -5.55
CA THR A 106 13.01 18.75 -5.12
C THR A 106 13.99 18.80 -6.29
N SER A 107 13.91 17.89 -7.27
CA SER A 107 14.86 17.93 -8.39
C SER A 107 14.66 19.15 -9.28
N ARG A 108 13.42 19.65 -9.40
CA ARG A 108 13.15 20.92 -10.08
C ARG A 108 13.70 22.10 -9.29
N TRP A 109 13.43 22.14 -7.98
CA TRP A 109 13.95 23.16 -7.09
C TRP A 109 15.48 23.22 -7.10
N CYS A 110 16.16 22.06 -7.01
CA CYS A 110 17.62 22.00 -7.06
C CYS A 110 18.16 22.60 -8.36
N LYS A 111 17.52 22.30 -9.51
CA LYS A 111 17.90 22.89 -10.79
C LYS A 111 17.72 24.40 -10.79
N GLU A 112 16.53 24.88 -10.43
CA GLU A 112 16.22 26.32 -10.44
C GLU A 112 17.17 27.12 -9.53
N VAL A 113 17.51 26.59 -8.35
CA VAL A 113 18.43 27.25 -7.41
C VAL A 113 19.87 27.22 -7.91
N VAL A 114 20.35 26.08 -8.40
CA VAL A 114 21.69 25.97 -9.01
C VAL A 114 21.84 26.94 -10.18
N ASP A 115 20.86 27.01 -11.08
CA ASP A 115 20.84 27.93 -12.22
C ASP A 115 20.82 29.40 -11.74
N THR A 116 19.96 29.74 -10.77
CA THR A 116 19.78 31.12 -10.27
C THR A 116 21.03 31.67 -9.58
N TYR A 117 21.71 30.85 -8.79
CA TYR A 117 22.90 31.25 -8.03
C TYR A 117 24.21 30.93 -8.77
N SER A 118 24.13 30.34 -9.97
CA SER A 118 25.27 29.89 -10.76
C SER A 118 26.22 28.97 -9.97
N LEU A 119 25.63 28.00 -9.27
CA LEU A 119 26.36 26.98 -8.51
C LEU A 119 26.85 25.86 -9.44
N ASP A 120 27.58 24.88 -8.88
CA ASP A 120 28.01 23.71 -9.63
C ASP A 120 26.80 22.86 -10.12
N GLU A 121 26.72 22.65 -11.43
CA GLU A 121 25.67 21.85 -12.10
C GLU A 121 25.60 20.41 -11.57
N GLU A 122 26.72 19.87 -11.06
CA GLU A 122 26.79 18.52 -10.51
C GLU A 122 25.84 18.33 -9.31
N LEU A 123 25.49 19.38 -8.56
CA LEU A 123 24.50 19.32 -7.50
C LEU A 123 23.10 18.98 -8.02
N ALA A 124 22.68 19.66 -9.09
CA ALA A 124 21.40 19.40 -9.75
C ALA A 124 21.39 18.02 -10.43
N ASP A 125 22.53 17.60 -10.99
CA ASP A 125 22.67 16.28 -11.61
C ASP A 125 22.64 15.14 -10.58
N ARG A 126 23.25 15.30 -9.41
CA ARG A 126 23.15 14.34 -8.30
C ARG A 126 21.69 14.12 -7.89
N SER A 127 20.90 15.18 -7.71
CA SER A 127 19.46 15.05 -7.40
C SER A 127 18.70 14.31 -8.51
N ARG A 128 18.98 14.62 -9.79
CA ARG A 128 18.38 13.94 -10.94
C ARG A 128 18.72 12.45 -10.97
N ARG A 129 19.95 12.06 -10.66
CA ARG A 129 20.38 10.64 -10.60
C ARG A 129 19.70 9.91 -9.44
N LEU A 130 19.57 10.55 -8.28
CA LEU A 130 18.83 9.99 -7.14
C LEU A 130 17.36 9.75 -7.47
N LYS A 131 16.68 10.71 -8.11
CA LYS A 131 15.31 10.55 -8.62
C LYS A 131 15.18 9.34 -9.54
N ARG A 132 16.03 9.24 -10.58
CA ARG A 132 16.01 8.09 -11.52
C ARG A 132 16.26 6.77 -10.80
N GLY A 133 17.10 6.78 -9.77
CA GLY A 133 17.39 5.60 -8.97
C GLY A 133 16.34 5.28 -7.89
N ALA A 134 15.39 6.16 -7.60
CA ALA A 134 14.29 5.93 -6.66
C ALA A 134 13.01 5.47 -7.37
N TRP A 135 12.78 5.94 -8.60
CA TRP A 135 11.57 5.68 -9.37
C TRP A 135 11.27 4.18 -9.60
N PRO A 136 12.23 3.32 -9.99
CA PRO A 136 11.98 1.89 -10.13
C PRO A 136 11.51 1.22 -8.84
N TRP A 137 12.02 1.65 -7.68
CA TRP A 137 11.60 1.10 -6.39
C TRP A 137 10.16 1.48 -6.08
N ALA A 138 9.79 2.76 -6.27
CA ALA A 138 8.40 3.19 -6.10
C ALA A 138 7.44 2.38 -7.00
N LEU A 139 7.83 2.13 -8.25
CA LEU A 139 7.05 1.32 -9.18
C LEU A 139 6.94 -0.14 -8.74
N VAL A 140 8.04 -0.77 -8.28
CA VAL A 140 8.03 -2.12 -7.72
C VAL A 140 7.05 -2.20 -6.54
N GLY A 141 7.08 -1.22 -5.63
CA GLY A 141 6.16 -1.18 -4.49
C GLY A 141 4.69 -1.14 -4.91
N VAL A 142 4.35 -0.30 -5.90
CA VAL A 142 3.01 -0.18 -6.47
C VAL A 142 2.57 -1.47 -7.17
N ILE A 143 3.40 -2.04 -8.04
CA ILE A 143 3.07 -3.27 -8.77
C ILE A 143 2.89 -4.44 -7.81
N SER A 144 3.77 -4.57 -6.81
CA SER A 144 3.68 -5.63 -5.81
C SER A 144 2.36 -5.57 -5.03
N ILE A 145 1.95 -4.39 -4.54
CA ILE A 145 0.69 -4.30 -3.80
C ILE A 145 -0.52 -4.57 -4.69
N LEU A 146 -0.52 -4.11 -5.94
CA LEU A 146 -1.60 -4.40 -6.89
C LEU A 146 -1.71 -5.90 -7.19
N ALA A 147 -0.58 -6.59 -7.38
CA ALA A 147 -0.57 -8.03 -7.60
C ALA A 147 -1.16 -8.81 -6.41
N ILE A 148 -0.79 -8.43 -5.17
CA ILE A 148 -1.33 -9.04 -3.94
C ILE A 148 -2.85 -8.85 -3.87
N VAL A 149 -3.33 -7.62 -4.10
CA VAL A 149 -4.77 -7.28 -4.07
C VAL A 149 -5.54 -8.06 -5.14
N MET A 150 -5.03 -8.12 -6.36
CA MET A 150 -5.65 -8.88 -7.46
C MET A 150 -5.76 -10.37 -7.13
N MET A 151 -4.69 -10.99 -6.62
CA MET A 151 -4.73 -12.40 -6.20
C MET A 151 -5.72 -12.62 -5.05
N GLY A 152 -5.83 -11.67 -4.12
CA GLY A 152 -6.82 -11.70 -3.05
C GLY A 152 -8.24 -11.74 -3.61
N ALA A 153 -8.56 -10.85 -4.56
CA ALA A 153 -9.86 -10.81 -5.21
C ALA A 153 -10.19 -12.11 -5.97
N VAL A 154 -9.21 -12.72 -6.65
CA VAL A 154 -9.41 -13.98 -7.39
C VAL A 154 -9.57 -15.19 -6.45
N SER A 155 -9.03 -15.11 -5.22
CA SER A 155 -9.17 -16.14 -4.19
C SER A 155 -10.48 -16.08 -3.39
N ASP A 156 -11.29 -15.03 -3.60
CA ASP A 156 -12.55 -14.82 -2.89
C ASP A 156 -13.67 -15.69 -3.47
N PRO A 157 -14.30 -16.58 -2.67
CA PRO A 157 -15.44 -17.39 -3.13
C PRO A 157 -16.71 -16.57 -3.40
N SER A 158 -16.79 -15.32 -2.96
CA SER A 158 -17.90 -14.42 -3.33
C SER A 158 -17.71 -13.75 -4.69
N SER A 159 -16.55 -13.94 -5.33
CA SER A 159 -16.26 -13.40 -6.66
C SER A 159 -16.86 -14.25 -7.79
N ALA A 160 -16.82 -13.71 -9.01
CA ALA A 160 -17.18 -14.45 -10.23
C ALA A 160 -16.32 -15.72 -10.46
N ASN A 161 -15.23 -15.89 -9.70
CA ASN A 161 -14.32 -17.03 -9.80
C ASN A 161 -14.59 -18.13 -8.76
N PHE A 162 -15.83 -18.24 -8.24
CA PHE A 162 -16.20 -19.17 -7.16
C PHE A 162 -15.64 -20.60 -7.34
N GLU A 163 -15.81 -21.20 -8.52
CA GLU A 163 -15.39 -22.58 -8.81
C GLU A 163 -13.87 -22.78 -8.66
N ASN A 164 -13.07 -21.79 -9.06
CA ASN A 164 -11.61 -21.89 -9.09
C ASN A 164 -10.93 -21.17 -7.92
N SER A 165 -11.67 -20.40 -7.12
CA SER A 165 -11.14 -19.55 -6.04
C SER A 165 -10.22 -20.28 -5.05
N VAL A 166 -10.52 -21.56 -4.73
CA VAL A 166 -9.67 -22.44 -3.90
C VAL A 166 -8.22 -22.51 -4.39
N ARG A 167 -8.02 -22.62 -5.72
CA ARG A 167 -6.68 -22.77 -6.31
C ARG A 167 -5.81 -21.53 -6.13
N TRP A 168 -6.43 -20.39 -5.85
CA TRP A 168 -5.77 -19.09 -5.69
C TRP A 168 -5.45 -18.75 -4.24
N VAL A 169 -5.98 -19.50 -3.25
CA VAL A 169 -5.70 -19.24 -1.83
C VAL A 169 -4.21 -19.39 -1.51
N LEU A 170 -3.58 -20.48 -1.97
CA LEU A 170 -2.14 -20.70 -1.75
C LEU A 170 -1.27 -19.67 -2.51
N PRO A 171 -1.46 -19.44 -3.83
CA PRO A 171 -0.79 -18.37 -4.55
C PRO A 171 -0.93 -17.00 -3.88
N HIS A 172 -2.13 -16.62 -3.44
CA HIS A 172 -2.35 -15.36 -2.73
C HIS A 172 -1.55 -15.29 -1.43
N ARG A 173 -1.54 -16.35 -0.62
CA ARG A 173 -0.75 -16.40 0.63
C ARG A 173 0.76 -16.24 0.38
N LEU A 174 1.29 -16.96 -0.60
CA LEU A 174 2.71 -16.88 -0.98
C LEU A 174 3.05 -15.49 -1.53
N ALA A 175 2.20 -14.95 -2.41
CA ALA A 175 2.37 -13.62 -2.96
C ALA A 175 2.27 -12.52 -1.90
N ALA A 176 1.37 -12.67 -0.91
CA ALA A 176 1.27 -11.74 0.20
C ALA A 176 2.55 -11.77 1.03
N LEU A 177 3.04 -12.95 1.43
CA LEU A 177 4.28 -13.07 2.23
C LEU A 177 5.50 -12.50 1.49
N ALA A 178 5.73 -12.94 0.26
CA ALA A 178 6.84 -12.46 -0.55
C ALA A 178 6.70 -10.96 -0.89
N GLY A 179 5.48 -10.55 -1.25
CA GLY A 179 5.16 -9.18 -1.62
C GLY A 179 5.36 -8.19 -0.48
N VAL A 180 5.03 -8.54 0.77
CA VAL A 180 5.36 -7.71 1.93
C VAL A 180 6.88 -7.52 2.07
N GLY A 181 7.67 -8.58 1.89
CA GLY A 181 9.13 -8.47 1.88
C GLY A 181 9.65 -7.56 0.77
N ILE A 182 9.13 -7.70 -0.45
CA ILE A 182 9.49 -6.87 -1.62
C ILE A 182 9.12 -5.40 -1.38
N ILE A 183 7.92 -5.13 -0.84
CA ILE A 183 7.47 -3.76 -0.53
C ILE A 183 8.34 -3.16 0.57
N ALA A 184 8.63 -3.90 1.64
CA ALA A 184 9.50 -3.44 2.72
C ALA A 184 10.89 -3.07 2.19
N TRP A 185 11.48 -3.93 1.36
CA TRP A 185 12.77 -3.67 0.72
C TRP A 185 12.74 -2.44 -0.19
N SER A 186 11.72 -2.33 -1.04
CA SER A 186 11.52 -1.18 -1.92
C SER A 186 11.44 0.13 -1.12
N LEU A 187 10.64 0.16 -0.06
CA LEU A 187 10.50 1.35 0.79
C LEU A 187 11.84 1.70 1.48
N LEU A 188 12.61 0.71 1.91
CA LEU A 188 13.94 0.93 2.49
C LEU A 188 14.90 1.59 1.49
N MET A 189 14.90 1.13 0.24
CA MET A 189 15.68 1.77 -0.83
C MET A 189 15.24 3.22 -1.07
N GLN A 190 13.93 3.49 -1.03
CA GLN A 190 13.38 4.85 -1.17
C GLN A 190 13.81 5.76 0.00
N VAL A 191 13.79 5.26 1.24
CA VAL A 191 14.27 5.99 2.43
C VAL A 191 15.72 6.45 2.22
N GLY A 192 16.60 5.53 1.80
CA GLY A 192 18.01 5.85 1.54
C GLY A 192 18.19 6.93 0.47
N LYS A 193 17.44 6.86 -0.64
CA LYS A 193 17.51 7.86 -1.71
C LYS A 193 16.95 9.21 -1.28
N ILE A 194 15.89 9.24 -0.48
CA ILE A 194 15.33 10.49 0.07
C ILE A 194 16.34 11.14 1.02
N GLY A 195 17.01 10.34 1.87
CA GLY A 195 18.10 10.80 2.74
C GLY A 195 19.25 11.43 1.95
N ALA A 196 19.79 10.72 0.96
CA ALA A 196 20.87 11.22 0.12
C ALA A 196 20.47 12.49 -0.67
N ASN A 197 19.21 12.62 -1.10
CA ASN A 197 18.74 13.83 -1.78
C ASN A 197 18.61 15.01 -0.82
N TYR A 198 18.28 14.74 0.44
CA TYR A 198 18.23 15.77 1.47
C TYR A 198 19.62 16.33 1.77
N GLU A 199 20.67 15.49 1.78
CA GLU A 199 22.06 15.94 1.89
C GLU A 199 22.47 16.86 0.73
N VAL A 200 22.05 16.55 -0.50
CA VAL A 200 22.27 17.44 -1.67
C VAL A 200 21.58 18.79 -1.49
N ILE A 201 20.37 18.80 -0.95
CA ILE A 201 19.64 20.04 -0.65
C ILE A 201 20.37 20.87 0.41
N GLU A 202 20.86 20.24 1.48
CA GLU A 202 21.65 20.94 2.51
C GLU A 202 22.92 21.55 1.93
N GLN A 203 23.63 20.80 1.08
CA GLN A 203 24.82 21.33 0.38
C GLN A 203 24.49 22.55 -0.49
N ILE A 204 23.41 22.48 -1.29
CA ILE A 204 22.96 23.62 -2.10
C ILE A 204 22.64 24.83 -1.20
N LEU A 205 21.94 24.62 -0.09
CA LEU A 205 21.58 25.71 0.83
C LEU A 205 22.81 26.35 1.47
N ASP A 206 23.84 25.58 1.80
CA ASP A 206 25.07 26.11 2.37
C ASP A 206 25.89 26.91 1.34
N GLU A 207 25.95 26.45 0.09
CA GLU A 207 26.56 27.22 -1.01
C GLU A 207 25.78 28.52 -1.30
N VAL A 208 24.45 28.48 -1.29
CA VAL A 208 23.61 29.69 -1.44
C VAL A 208 23.90 30.69 -0.31
N LYS A 209 24.02 30.24 0.94
CA LYS A 209 24.37 31.13 2.07
C LYS A 209 25.73 31.80 1.83
N GLU A 210 26.72 31.07 1.33
CA GLU A 210 28.03 31.64 1.02
C GLU A 210 27.96 32.70 -0.08
N VAL A 211 27.23 32.41 -1.17
CA VAL A 211 27.02 33.38 -2.26
C VAL A 211 26.29 34.63 -1.76
N ARG A 212 25.30 34.47 -0.87
CA ARG A 212 24.57 35.61 -0.30
C ARG A 212 25.46 36.46 0.60
N ARG A 213 26.29 35.82 1.43
CA ARG A 213 27.26 36.50 2.29
C ARG A 213 28.29 37.28 1.49
N THR A 214 28.90 36.67 0.48
CA THR A 214 29.92 37.30 -0.38
C THR A 214 29.35 38.46 -1.20
N ARG A 215 28.10 38.37 -1.65
CA ARG A 215 27.41 39.45 -2.37
C ARG A 215 26.75 40.50 -1.46
N GLY A 216 26.88 40.38 -0.14
CA GLY A 216 26.28 41.32 0.82
C GLY A 216 24.74 41.32 0.86
N LEU A 217 24.10 40.27 0.32
CA LEU A 217 22.63 40.18 0.21
C LEU A 217 21.94 40.01 1.57
N ASP A 218 22.66 39.51 2.58
CA ASP A 218 22.09 39.35 3.93
C ASP A 218 21.97 40.69 4.67
N LYS A 219 22.90 41.61 4.45
CA LYS A 219 22.84 42.98 5.02
C LYS A 219 21.69 43.79 4.40
N LEU A 220 21.51 43.68 3.08
CA LEU A 220 20.41 44.32 2.37
C LEU A 220 19.04 43.83 2.85
N SER A 221 18.94 42.55 3.21
CA SER A 221 17.74 41.97 3.81
C SER A 221 17.41 42.55 5.19
N GLU A 222 18.40 42.69 6.07
CA GLU A 222 18.23 43.26 7.41
C GLU A 222 17.86 44.75 7.37
N ASP A 223 18.52 45.52 6.49
CA ASP A 223 18.22 46.94 6.28
C ASP A 223 16.83 47.17 5.66
N ALA A 224 16.37 46.27 4.78
CA ALA A 224 15.02 46.35 4.23
C ALA A 224 13.97 46.05 5.31
N LEU A 225 14.16 45.01 6.12
CA LEU A 225 13.21 44.63 7.17
C LEU A 225 13.14 45.66 8.31
N SER A 226 14.23 46.34 8.64
CA SER A 226 14.24 47.41 9.64
C SER A 226 13.42 48.63 9.20
N ARG A 227 13.37 48.92 7.89
CA ARG A 227 12.54 50.01 7.32
C ARG A 227 11.03 49.75 7.37
N PHE A 228 10.60 48.49 7.48
CA PHE A 228 9.18 48.12 7.55
C PHE A 228 8.66 47.85 8.98
N ARG A 229 9.54 47.89 9.98
CA ARG A 229 9.15 47.88 11.40
C ARG A 229 8.96 49.33 11.88
N LEU A 230 7.87 49.96 11.48
CA LEU A 230 7.36 51.23 12.03
C LEU A 230 5.97 50.99 12.62
#